data_AF-A0A924TJG1-F1
#
_entry.id   AF-A0A924TJG1-F1
#
_cell.length_a   1.000
_cell.length_b   1.000
_cell.length_c   1.000
_cell.angle_alpha   90.00
_cell.angle_beta   90.00
_cell.angle_gamma   90.00
#
_symmetry.space_group_name_H-M   'P 1'
#
loop_
_entity.id
_entity.type
_entity.pdbx_description
1 polymer ?
#
loop_
_entity_poly.entity_id
_entity_poly.type
_entity_poly.pdbx_seq_one_letter_code
_entity_poly.pdbx_strand_id
1 'polypeptide(L)'
;LDDKGLYDLLVKLTNHFEGNAESPAAVKHMDEKYVADNMKAIVAFEIELIDIQHVFKLSQNRYEQDKKKIADELENRGILAEEMVK
;
A
#
# COMPACT_ATOMS: atom_id res chain seq x y z
N LEU A 1 -1.23 13.03 15.91
CA LEU A 1 -0.49 11.95 16.62
C LEU A 1 0.64 12.59 17.40
N ASP A 2 1.00 12.05 18.57
CA ASP A 2 2.15 12.49 19.36
C ASP A 2 3.44 11.80 18.90
N ASP A 3 4.59 12.15 19.48
CA ASP A 3 5.90 11.58 19.10
C ASP A 3 5.94 10.06 19.26
N LYS A 4 5.30 9.55 20.32
CA LYS A 4 5.18 8.10 20.54
C LYS A 4 4.35 7.44 19.44
N GLY A 5 3.21 8.03 19.08
CA GLY A 5 2.37 7.55 17.99
C GLY A 5 3.07 7.58 16.63
N LEU A 6 3.89 8.61 16.37
CA LEU A 6 4.74 8.67 15.18
C LEU A 6 5.78 7.53 15.18
N TYR A 7 6.48 7.31 16.30
CA TYR A 7 7.46 6.22 16.40
C TYR A 7 6.82 4.86 16.13
N ASP A 8 5.68 4.57 16.78
CA ASP A 8 4.95 3.31 16.61
C ASP A 8 4.47 3.12 15.16
N LEU A 9 4.06 4.19 14.49
CA LEU A 9 3.69 4.18 13.08
C LEU A 9 4.90 3.85 12.19
N LEU A 10 6.05 4.48 12.43
CA LEU A 10 7.27 4.23 11.66
C LEU A 10 7.75 2.77 11.81
N VAL A 11 7.71 2.22 13.03
CA VAL A 11 8.03 0.80 13.27
C VAL A 11 7.10 -0.12 12.48
N LYS A 12 5.79 0.14 12.49
CA LYS A 12 4.80 -0.64 11.71
C LYS A 12 5.07 -0.57 10.21
N LEU A 13 5.37 0.63 9.69
CA LEU A 13 5.66 0.83 8.27
C LEU A 13 6.92 0.07 7.86
N THR A 14 8.02 0.21 8.60
CA THR A 14 9.26 -0.51 8.25
C THR A 14 9.07 -2.03 8.35
N ASN A 15 8.37 -2.53 9.37
CA ASN A 15 8.10 -3.98 9.46
C ASN A 15 7.25 -4.49 8.28
N HIS A 16 6.33 -3.69 7.77
CA HIS A 16 5.47 -4.06 6.64
C HIS A 16 6.24 -4.07 5.32
N PHE A 17 7.04 -3.03 5.04
CA PHE A 17 7.69 -2.87 3.74
C PHE A 17 9.06 -3.55 3.61
N GLU A 18 9.77 -3.78 4.72
CA GLU A 18 11.08 -4.45 4.70
C GLU A 18 10.97 -5.98 4.59
N GLY A 19 9.77 -6.55 4.73
CA GLY A 19 9.50 -7.98 4.54
C GLY A 19 10.10 -8.91 5.60
N ASN A 20 10.93 -8.40 6.53
CA ASN A 20 11.49 -9.12 7.65
C ASN A 20 11.63 -8.20 8.87
N ALA A 21 11.13 -8.65 10.03
CA ALA A 21 11.28 -7.94 11.29
C ALA A 21 12.76 -7.77 11.71
N GLU A 22 13.67 -8.58 11.20
CA GLU A 22 15.12 -8.49 11.47
C GLU A 22 15.88 -7.64 10.44
N SER A 23 15.19 -6.92 9.55
CA SER A 23 15.85 -6.00 8.62
C SER A 23 16.64 -4.94 9.39
N PRO A 24 17.94 -4.72 9.12
CA PRO A 24 18.71 -3.62 9.71
C PRO A 24 18.10 -2.23 9.47
N ALA A 25 17.25 -2.10 8.45
CA ALA A 25 16.51 -0.88 8.14
C ALA A 25 15.19 -0.73 8.95
N ALA A 26 14.85 -1.69 9.83
CA ALA A 26 13.74 -1.53 10.75
C ALA A 26 14.05 -0.43 11.78
N VAL A 27 13.10 0.48 12.02
CA VAL A 27 13.31 1.62 12.96
C VAL A 27 13.75 1.16 14.35
N LYS A 28 13.26 -0.01 14.80
CA LYS A 28 13.65 -0.61 16.09
C LYS A 28 15.15 -0.95 16.21
N HIS A 29 15.84 -1.09 15.07
CA HIS A 29 17.25 -1.45 14.98
C HIS A 29 18.16 -0.24 14.70
N MET A 30 17.57 0.94 14.54
CA MET A 30 18.31 2.20 14.34
C MET A 30 18.70 2.84 15.67
N ASP A 31 19.71 3.71 15.61
CA ASP A 31 20.09 4.53 16.76
C ASP A 31 18.94 5.44 17.22
N GLU A 32 18.62 5.40 18.52
CA GLU A 32 17.48 6.11 19.09
C GLU A 32 17.60 7.63 18.91
N LYS A 33 18.83 8.17 19.04
CA LYS A 33 19.07 9.61 18.88
C LYS A 33 18.88 10.03 17.42
N TYR A 34 19.39 9.24 16.48
CA TYR A 34 19.18 9.45 15.05
C TYR A 34 17.69 9.46 14.72
N VAL A 35 16.92 8.48 15.19
CA VAL A 35 15.47 8.41 14.95
C VAL A 35 14.76 9.63 15.54
N ALA A 36 15.04 9.97 16.80
CA ALA A 36 14.40 11.10 17.48
C ALA A 36 14.71 12.45 16.81
N ASP A 37 15.93 12.65 16.30
CA ASP A 37 16.31 13.89 15.62
C ASP A 37 15.62 14.03 14.25
N ASN A 38 15.46 12.93 13.51
CA ASN A 38 14.77 12.95 12.21
C ASN A 38 13.25 13.01 12.36
N MET A 39 12.67 12.42 13.40
CA MET A 39 11.22 12.47 13.67
C MET A 39 10.70 13.90 13.81
N LYS A 40 11.51 14.83 14.30
CA LYS A 40 11.14 16.26 14.41
C LYS A 40 10.77 16.90 13.08
N ALA A 41 11.22 16.33 11.96
CA ALA A 41 10.90 16.80 10.61
C ALA A 41 9.65 16.14 10.01
N ILE A 42 8.99 15.23 10.75
CA ILE A 42 7.86 14.44 10.26
C ILE A 42 6.59 14.87 11.01
N VAL A 43 5.55 15.24 10.26
CA VAL A 43 4.22 15.54 10.83
C VAL A 43 3.36 14.29 10.71
N ALA A 44 3.00 13.71 11.87
CA ALA A 44 2.14 12.54 11.94
C ALA A 44 0.66 12.93 12.09
N PHE A 45 -0.16 12.44 11.17
CA PHE A 45 -1.62 12.60 11.19
C PHE A 45 -2.31 11.26 11.05
N GLU A 46 -3.57 11.22 11.46
CA GLU A 46 -4.45 10.07 11.28
C GLU A 46 -5.67 10.51 10.47
N ILE A 47 -6.23 9.57 9.72
CA ILE A 47 -7.49 9.77 9.00
C ILE A 47 -8.48 8.78 9.58
N GLU A 48 -9.55 9.30 10.17
CA GLU A 48 -10.68 8.49 10.60
C GLU A 48 -11.50 8.05 9.37
N LEU A 49 -11.74 6.74 9.24
CA LEU A 49 -12.55 6.20 8.16
C LEU A 49 -14.03 6.43 8.46
N ILE A 50 -14.62 7.41 7.79
CA ILE A 50 -16.04 7.77 7.93
C ILE A 50 -16.90 6.97 6.94
N ASP A 51 -16.43 6.83 5.71
CA ASP A 51 -17.10 6.08 4.64
C ASP A 51 -16.05 5.54 3.65
N ILE A 52 -16.32 4.37 3.07
CA ILE A 52 -15.46 3.75 2.05
C ILE A 52 -16.30 3.57 0.78
N GLN A 53 -16.03 4.41 -0.21
CA GLN A 53 -16.64 4.31 -1.53
C GLN A 53 -15.63 3.76 -2.53
N HIS A 54 -15.96 2.64 -3.17
CA HIS A 54 -15.14 2.03 -4.21
C HIS A 54 -15.90 1.92 -5.53
N VAL A 55 -15.18 2.05 -6.65
CA VAL A 55 -15.75 1.86 -7.99
C VAL A 55 -14.95 0.77 -8.70
N PHE A 56 -15.61 -0.33 -9.04
CA PHE A 56 -14.98 -1.47 -9.69
C PHE A 56 -15.43 -1.59 -11.15
N LYS A 57 -14.63 -1.03 -12.07
CA LYS A 57 -14.94 -1.02 -13.51
C LYS A 57 -14.09 -2.06 -14.26
N LEU A 58 -14.68 -3.21 -14.54
CA LEU A 58 -14.07 -4.30 -15.31
C LEU A 58 -14.66 -4.44 -16.72
N SER A 59 -15.08 -3.35 -17.36
CA SER A 59 -15.76 -3.41 -18.67
C SER A 59 -17.02 -4.31 -18.69
N GLN A 60 -17.70 -4.44 -17.55
CA GLN A 60 -18.87 -5.29 -17.35
C GLN A 60 -20.01 -5.03 -18.36
N ASN A 61 -20.11 -3.81 -18.87
CA ASN A 61 -21.13 -3.37 -19.83
C ASN A 61 -20.80 -3.67 -21.31
N ARG A 62 -19.73 -4.42 -21.59
CA ARG A 62 -19.35 -4.82 -22.96
C ARG A 62 -19.83 -6.24 -23.28
N TYR A 63 -19.91 -6.56 -24.57
CA TYR A 63 -20.17 -7.93 -25.02
C TYR A 63 -19.00 -8.85 -24.66
N GLU A 64 -19.29 -10.14 -24.44
CA GLU A 64 -18.31 -11.14 -24.02
C GLU A 64 -17.09 -11.26 -24.95
N GLN A 65 -17.29 -11.08 -26.25
CA GLN A 65 -16.20 -11.08 -27.23
C GLN A 65 -15.22 -9.90 -27.02
N ASP A 66 -15.75 -8.74 -26.62
CA ASP A 66 -14.93 -7.56 -26.34
C ASP A 66 -14.20 -7.69 -25.01
N LYS A 67 -14.85 -8.26 -23.97
CA LYS A 67 -14.20 -8.55 -22.69
C LYS A 67 -13.01 -9.48 -22.88
N LYS A 68 -13.19 -10.56 -23.65
CA LYS A 68 -12.14 -11.52 -23.95
C LYS A 68 -10.96 -10.88 -24.70
N LYS A 69 -11.21 -10.08 -25.73
CA LYS A 69 -10.15 -9.36 -26.45
C LYS A 69 -9.39 -8.40 -25.54
N ILE A 70 -10.08 -7.71 -24.64
CA ILE A 70 -9.44 -6.80 -23.69
C ILE A 70 -8.57 -7.59 -22.69
N ALA A 71 -9.07 -8.72 -22.18
CA ALA A 71 -8.29 -9.59 -21.30
C ALA A 71 -7.04 -10.15 -22.00
N ASP A 72 -7.18 -10.70 -23.20
CA ASP A 72 -6.06 -11.25 -23.98
C ASP A 72 -4.98 -10.19 -24.24
N GLU A 73 -5.37 -8.95 -24.59
CA GLU A 73 -4.43 -7.84 -24.82
C GLU A 73 -3.75 -7.37 -23.54
N LEU A 74 -4.44 -7.39 -22.40
CA LEU A 74 -3.87 -7.05 -21.10
C LEU A 74 -2.86 -8.10 -20.64
N GLU A 75 -3.19 -9.40 -20.80
CA GLU A 75 -2.30 -10.51 -20.46
C GLU A 75 -1.02 -10.49 -21.32
N ASN A 76 -1.13 -10.19 -22.61
CA ASN A 76 0.02 -9.99 -23.50
C ASN A 76 0.94 -8.85 -23.04
N ARG A 77 0.44 -7.89 -22.27
CA ARG A 77 1.21 -6.79 -21.67
C ARG A 77 1.68 -7.10 -20.26
N GLY A 78 1.48 -8.32 -19.77
CA GLY A 78 1.83 -8.74 -18.41
C GLY A 78 0.89 -8.21 -17.33
N ILE A 79 -0.31 -7.74 -17.71
CA ILE A 79 -1.33 -7.27 -16.78
C ILE A 79 -2.32 -8.41 -16.53
N LEU A 80 -2.47 -8.81 -15.27
CA LEU A 80 -3.43 -9.82 -14.86
C LEU A 80 -4.87 -9.30 -15.10
N ALA A 81 -5.62 -10.01 -15.94
CA ALA A 81 -6.99 -9.65 -16.32
C ALA A 81 -8.03 -10.74 -15.96
N GLU A 82 -7.65 -11.71 -15.12
CA GLU A 82 -8.47 -12.88 -14.77
C GLU A 82 -9.87 -12.53 -14.25
N GLU A 83 -9.99 -11.42 -13.51
CA GLU A 83 -11.28 -10.99 -12.95
C GLU A 83 -12.22 -10.35 -14.00
N MET A 84 -11.72 -10.00 -15.19
CA MET A 84 -12.53 -9.44 -16.28
C MET A 84 -13.30 -10.52 -17.06
N VAL A 85 -12.94 -11.79 -16.89
CA VAL A 85 -13.50 -12.95 -17.62
C VAL A 85 -14.31 -13.88 -16.71
N LYS A 86 -14.38 -13.58 -15.40
CA LYS A 86 -15.31 -14.22 -14.45
C LYS A 86 -16.74 -13.74 -14.66
#